data_AF-A0A848M248-F1
#
_entry.id   AF-A0A848M248-F1
#
_cell.length_a   1.000
_cell.length_b   1.000
_cell.length_c   1.000
_cell.angle_alpha   90.00
_cell.angle_beta   90.00
_cell.angle_gamma   90.00
#
_symmetry.space_group_name_H-M   'P 1'
#
loop_
_entity.id
_entity.type
_entity.pdbx_description
1 polymer ?
#
loop_
_entity_poly.entity_id
_entity_poly.type
_entity_poly.pdbx_seq_one_letter_code
_entity_poly.pdbx_strand_id
1 'polypeptide(L)'
;MLPLLRWLSPDEATTYLRPYKGFRTRGARLGMDVDPQVLAHGFNKSGAGVFSGGRVPSLALENPKRSTFIEGDLIVDGWLENPGGLVFVRGNLVAQTLYTSGYLIVLGELRVRRLFGEDEPHGTYVFGDAYVESAFLSHNHHFDVWGRVAPGVVLESENGHRLSEWGVGSGPRWEDTLDDVRHGLRALAERWGPVPEDWASRRYTLKPEEVAEAERLQVLRPPVLTELEEWLRTTELTQRQQLEELRARWLPRLGDAAVRPEAARLIRKALNSKKLTGERDALLKALE
;
A
#
# COMPACT_ATOMS: atom_id res chain seq x y z
N MET A 1 14.54 11.85 -2.59
CA MET A 1 14.27 10.52 -2.01
C MET A 1 13.50 10.70 -0.70
N LEU A 2 12.54 9.83 -0.41
CA LEU A 2 11.82 9.85 0.86
C LEU A 2 12.65 9.19 1.98
N PRO A 3 12.53 9.64 3.24
CA PRO A 3 13.19 8.99 4.36
C PRO A 3 12.63 7.57 4.58
N LEU A 4 13.48 6.55 4.51
CA LEU A 4 13.11 5.19 4.89
C LEU A 4 12.98 5.10 6.42
N LEU A 5 11.82 4.67 6.89
CA LEU A 5 11.56 4.42 8.31
C LEU A 5 11.97 3.00 8.71
N ARG A 6 11.57 1.99 7.93
CA ARG A 6 11.96 0.60 8.15
C ARG A 6 11.69 -0.30 6.96
N TRP A 7 12.39 -1.42 6.91
CA TRP A 7 12.08 -2.52 6.02
C TRP A 7 11.09 -3.49 6.69
N LEU A 8 10.12 -3.98 5.92
CA LEU A 8 9.22 -5.03 6.31
C LEU A 8 9.62 -6.35 5.63
N SER A 9 9.53 -7.43 6.39
CA SER A 9 9.42 -8.78 5.83
C SER A 9 8.08 -8.95 5.09
N PRO A 10 7.91 -10.00 4.27
CA PRO A 10 6.63 -10.29 3.61
C PRO A 10 5.45 -10.41 4.59
N ASP A 11 5.66 -11.07 5.73
CA ASP A 11 4.63 -11.26 6.77
C ASP A 11 4.23 -9.94 7.45
N GLU A 12 5.20 -9.04 7.64
CA GLU A 12 4.94 -7.72 8.21
C GLU A 12 4.25 -6.81 7.21
N ALA A 13 4.63 -6.85 5.93
CA ALA A 13 3.95 -6.11 4.87
C ALA A 13 2.50 -6.58 4.71
N THR A 14 2.29 -7.90 4.78
CA THR A 14 0.97 -8.53 4.84
C THR A 14 0.13 -8.02 5.99
N THR A 15 0.72 -7.99 7.20
CA THR A 15 0.03 -7.55 8.41
C THR A 15 -0.31 -6.06 8.32
N TYR A 16 0.59 -5.27 7.74
CA TYR A 16 0.41 -3.84 7.52
C TYR A 16 -0.78 -3.53 6.60
N LEU A 17 -0.99 -4.31 5.54
CA LEU A 17 -2.13 -4.15 4.62
C LEU A 17 -3.43 -4.82 5.10
N ARG A 18 -3.35 -5.73 6.07
CA ARG A 18 -4.48 -6.55 6.52
C ARG A 18 -5.74 -5.74 6.91
N PRO A 19 -5.66 -4.62 7.65
CA PRO A 19 -6.85 -3.84 7.99
C PRO A 19 -7.62 -3.40 6.73
N TYR A 20 -6.91 -3.12 5.65
CA TYR A 20 -7.46 -2.58 4.42
C TYR A 20 -8.02 -3.66 3.47
N LYS A 21 -7.99 -4.94 3.86
CA LYS A 21 -8.69 -6.03 3.15
C LYS A 21 -10.20 -5.83 3.13
N GLY A 22 -10.77 -5.13 4.12
CA GLY A 22 -12.21 -4.83 4.21
C GLY A 22 -12.73 -3.93 3.10
N PHE A 23 -11.86 -3.14 2.45
CA PHE A 23 -12.24 -2.31 1.31
C PHE A 23 -12.76 -3.12 0.10
N ARG A 24 -12.56 -4.45 0.12
CA ARG A 24 -13.08 -5.43 -0.85
C ARG A 24 -14.59 -5.55 -0.92
N THR A 25 -15.30 -5.29 0.16
CA THR A 25 -16.71 -5.69 0.26
C THR A 25 -17.71 -4.57 -0.02
N ARG A 26 -17.31 -3.29 0.06
CA ARG A 26 -18.23 -2.16 -0.23
C ARG A 26 -18.18 -1.65 -1.67
N GLY A 27 -17.19 -2.05 -2.46
CA GLY A 27 -17.00 -1.65 -3.86
C GLY A 27 -17.46 -2.70 -4.89
N ALA A 28 -18.49 -3.49 -4.62
CA ALA A 28 -18.94 -4.59 -5.48
C ALA A 28 -19.64 -4.13 -6.79
N ARG A 29 -19.08 -3.13 -7.47
CA ARG A 29 -19.30 -2.89 -8.90
C ARG A 29 -17.91 -2.85 -9.53
N LEU A 30 -17.52 -4.00 -10.08
CA LEU A 30 -16.23 -4.33 -10.69
C LEU A 30 -15.12 -4.51 -9.64
N GLY A 31 -14.54 -5.71 -9.65
CA GLY A 31 -13.60 -6.14 -8.63
C GLY A 31 -12.40 -5.22 -8.55
N MET A 32 -12.06 -4.80 -7.33
CA MET A 32 -10.67 -4.53 -7.00
C MET A 32 -9.86 -5.77 -7.39
N ASP A 33 -9.29 -5.77 -8.59
CA ASP A 33 -8.32 -6.76 -9.01
C ASP A 33 -6.98 -6.52 -8.32
N VAL A 34 -6.93 -5.72 -7.24
CA VAL A 34 -5.83 -5.77 -6.28
C VAL A 34 -5.69 -7.20 -5.81
N ASP A 35 -4.73 -7.90 -6.43
CA ASP A 35 -4.55 -9.34 -6.28
C ASP A 35 -4.70 -9.68 -4.79
N PRO A 36 -5.66 -10.57 -4.45
CA PRO A 36 -5.79 -11.08 -3.09
C PRO A 36 -4.47 -11.40 -2.43
N GLN A 37 -3.50 -11.90 -3.18
CA GLN A 37 -2.17 -12.18 -2.70
C GLN A 37 -1.31 -10.93 -2.53
N VAL A 38 -1.47 -9.88 -3.33
CA VAL A 38 -0.75 -8.60 -3.13
C VAL A 38 -1.25 -7.88 -1.86
N LEU A 39 -2.56 -7.86 -1.59
CA LEU A 39 -3.11 -7.32 -0.34
C LEU A 39 -2.97 -8.28 0.86
N ALA A 40 -2.97 -9.59 0.63
CA ALA A 40 -2.88 -10.59 1.70
C ALA A 40 -1.49 -11.16 1.98
N HIS A 41 -0.53 -11.00 1.09
CA HIS A 41 0.82 -11.59 1.14
C HIS A 41 1.94 -10.65 0.68
N GLY A 42 1.62 -9.46 0.12
CA GLY A 42 2.59 -8.56 -0.51
C GLY A 42 3.02 -9.03 -1.91
N PHE A 43 3.55 -8.11 -2.72
CA PHE A 43 4.02 -8.42 -4.08
C PHE A 43 5.24 -9.36 -4.04
N ASN A 44 5.20 -10.47 -4.79
CA ASN A 44 6.31 -11.43 -5.02
C ASN A 44 7.09 -11.91 -3.78
N LYS A 45 6.50 -11.88 -2.58
CA LYS A 45 7.16 -12.27 -1.31
C LYS A 45 8.49 -11.52 -1.06
N SER A 46 8.69 -10.33 -1.64
CA SER A 46 9.93 -9.54 -1.48
C SER A 46 9.92 -8.61 -0.26
N GLY A 47 8.78 -8.47 0.42
CA GLY A 47 8.59 -7.55 1.54
C GLY A 47 8.28 -6.13 1.07
N ALA A 48 8.45 -5.13 1.94
CA ALA A 48 8.19 -3.73 1.59
C ALA A 48 9.16 -2.77 2.31
N GLY A 49 9.29 -1.56 1.78
CA GLY A 49 9.90 -0.43 2.50
C GLY A 49 8.82 0.51 3.00
N VAL A 50 8.90 0.92 4.26
CA VAL A 50 8.03 1.97 4.83
C VAL A 50 8.82 3.25 4.85
N PHE A 51 8.28 4.28 4.21
CA PHE A 51 8.88 5.60 4.08
C PHE A 51 7.99 6.64 4.75
N SER A 52 8.60 7.71 5.25
CA SER A 52 7.84 8.88 5.68
C SER A 52 7.40 9.66 4.44
N GLY A 53 6.13 10.07 4.44
CA GLY A 53 5.65 11.14 3.57
C GLY A 53 6.36 12.46 3.86
N GLY A 54 6.07 13.45 3.02
CA GLY A 54 6.69 14.76 3.04
C GLY A 54 6.64 15.41 1.67
N ARG A 55 7.30 16.56 1.56
CA ARG A 55 7.42 17.31 0.31
C ARG A 55 8.78 17.08 -0.34
N VAL A 56 8.78 16.74 -1.63
CA VAL A 56 9.99 16.51 -2.42
C VAL A 56 9.88 17.15 -3.80
N PRO A 57 11.00 17.56 -4.44
CA PRO A 57 10.97 18.13 -5.78
C PRO A 57 10.41 17.18 -6.83
N SER A 58 10.96 15.97 -6.90
CA SER A 58 10.52 14.90 -7.80
C SER A 58 10.84 13.55 -7.18
N LEU A 59 10.12 12.50 -7.57
CA LEU A 59 10.27 11.19 -6.96
C LEU A 59 10.05 10.06 -7.96
N ALA A 60 11.05 9.20 -8.11
CA ALA A 60 10.88 7.87 -8.70
C ALA A 60 10.90 6.82 -7.59
N LEU A 61 9.87 5.99 -7.53
CA LEU A 61 9.67 4.97 -6.50
C LEU A 61 10.37 3.66 -6.87
N GLU A 62 11.68 3.74 -7.11
CA GLU A 62 12.52 2.58 -7.39
C GLU A 62 12.87 1.86 -6.09
N ASN A 63 12.10 0.83 -5.76
CA ASN A 63 12.28 0.06 -4.54
C ASN A 63 12.77 -1.36 -4.87
N PRO A 64 13.91 -1.81 -4.32
CA PRO A 64 14.43 -3.16 -4.57
C PRO A 64 13.46 -4.27 -4.13
N LYS A 65 12.57 -3.98 -3.17
CA LYS A 65 11.52 -4.91 -2.74
C LYS A 65 10.21 -4.78 -3.53
N ARG A 66 10.16 -3.90 -4.53
CA ARG A 66 9.00 -3.56 -5.37
C ARG A 66 7.78 -2.98 -4.65
N SER A 67 7.63 -3.15 -3.32
CA SER A 67 6.52 -2.60 -2.55
C SER A 67 6.96 -1.43 -1.66
N THR A 68 6.35 -0.27 -1.86
CA THR A 68 6.63 1.00 -1.17
C THR A 68 5.41 1.44 -0.40
N PHE A 69 5.53 1.54 0.92
CA PHE A 69 4.50 2.08 1.81
C PHE A 69 4.93 3.45 2.29
N ILE A 70 4.04 4.43 2.23
CA ILE A 70 4.32 5.81 2.58
C ILE A 70 3.35 6.23 3.69
N GLU A 71 3.90 6.65 4.82
CA GLU A 71 3.15 7.11 5.99
C GLU A 71 3.03 8.64 5.99
N GLY A 72 1.82 9.16 5.90
CA GLY A 72 1.54 10.58 5.82
C GLY A 72 1.43 11.11 4.38
N ASP A 73 1.18 12.42 4.27
CA ASP A 73 0.97 13.09 2.99
C ASP A 73 2.23 13.08 2.13
N LEU A 74 2.10 12.74 0.86
CA LEU A 74 3.15 12.80 -0.14
C LEU A 74 2.88 13.95 -1.10
N ILE A 75 3.76 14.95 -1.08
CA ILE A 75 3.70 16.12 -1.94
C ILE A 75 4.93 16.09 -2.86
N VAL A 76 4.70 16.05 -4.15
CA VAL A 76 5.76 16.02 -5.17
C VAL A 76 5.61 17.27 -6.03
N ASP A 77 6.54 18.21 -5.89
CA ASP A 77 6.46 19.51 -6.58
C ASP A 77 6.48 19.37 -8.11
N GLY A 78 7.13 18.33 -8.62
CA GLY A 78 7.26 18.00 -10.02
C GLY A 78 6.59 16.68 -10.35
N TRP A 79 7.37 15.70 -10.82
CA TRP A 79 6.85 14.41 -11.28
C TRP A 79 7.01 13.32 -10.22
N LEU A 80 5.98 12.48 -10.13
CA LEU A 80 6.01 11.21 -9.41
C LEU A 80 5.98 10.06 -10.41
N GLU A 81 6.85 9.10 -10.18
CA GLU A 81 6.95 7.91 -11.01
C GLU A 81 6.89 6.65 -10.16
N ASN A 82 5.92 5.79 -10.46
CA ASN A 82 5.84 4.42 -10.01
C ASN A 82 6.16 3.51 -11.20
N PRO A 83 7.43 3.09 -11.40
CA PRO A 83 7.84 2.26 -12.52
C PRO A 83 7.43 0.79 -12.38
N GLY A 84 6.75 0.43 -11.29
CA GLY A 84 6.17 -0.90 -11.10
C GLY A 84 6.11 -1.33 -9.63
N GLY A 85 5.32 -2.37 -9.35
CA GLY A 85 5.11 -2.89 -7.99
C GLY A 85 3.97 -2.19 -7.24
N LEU A 86 3.93 -2.32 -5.91
CA LEU A 86 2.85 -1.77 -5.09
C LEU A 86 3.30 -0.49 -4.39
N VAL A 87 2.61 0.61 -4.66
CA VAL A 87 2.74 1.86 -3.92
C VAL A 87 1.48 2.06 -3.08
N PHE A 88 1.65 2.18 -1.77
CA PHE A 88 0.56 2.40 -0.84
C PHE A 88 0.84 3.68 -0.04
N VAL A 89 0.03 4.70 -0.26
CA VAL A 89 0.13 6.00 0.42
C VAL A 89 -0.96 6.08 1.48
N ARG A 90 -0.56 6.15 2.75
CA ARG A 90 -1.45 6.38 3.88
C ARG A 90 -1.50 7.88 4.20
N GLY A 91 -2.16 8.61 3.32
CA GLY A 91 -2.26 10.07 3.32
C GLY A 91 -2.68 10.58 1.96
N ASN A 92 -2.65 11.89 1.77
CA ASN A 92 -2.90 12.52 0.49
C ASN A 92 -1.70 12.32 -0.46
N LEU A 93 -1.98 12.25 -1.75
CA LEU A 93 -0.99 12.24 -2.82
C LEU A 93 -1.18 13.43 -3.74
N VAL A 94 -0.20 14.32 -3.80
CA VAL A 94 -0.22 15.52 -4.64
C VAL A 94 1.01 15.54 -5.53
N ALA A 95 0.82 15.69 -6.84
CA ALA A 95 1.91 15.88 -7.80
C ALA A 95 1.51 16.76 -8.98
N GLN A 96 2.46 17.31 -9.74
CA GLN A 96 2.12 17.91 -11.04
C GLN A 96 1.77 16.80 -12.04
N THR A 97 2.68 15.85 -12.21
CA THR A 97 2.51 14.70 -13.09
C THR A 97 2.73 13.40 -12.34
N LEU A 98 1.96 12.38 -12.70
CA LEU A 98 2.04 11.05 -12.15
C LEU A 98 2.12 10.03 -13.29
N TYR A 99 3.18 9.25 -13.30
CA TYR A 99 3.30 8.03 -14.09
C TYR A 99 3.18 6.83 -13.17
N THR A 100 2.33 5.87 -13.51
CA THR A 100 2.23 4.62 -12.76
C THR A 100 2.02 3.43 -13.68
N SER A 101 2.88 2.43 -13.54
CA SER A 101 2.77 1.12 -14.20
C SER A 101 2.49 -0.03 -13.24
N GLY A 102 2.57 0.24 -11.93
CA GLY A 102 2.19 -0.70 -10.87
C GLY A 102 0.88 -0.34 -10.17
N TYR A 103 0.61 -1.02 -9.05
CA TYR A 103 -0.49 -0.65 -8.17
C TYR A 103 -0.18 0.67 -7.47
N LEU A 104 -1.14 1.58 -7.51
CA LEU A 104 -1.14 2.77 -6.68
C LEU A 104 -2.39 2.78 -5.82
N ILE A 105 -2.22 2.80 -4.50
CA ILE A 105 -3.31 2.92 -3.54
C ILE A 105 -3.08 4.18 -2.72
N VAL A 106 -4.09 5.06 -2.68
CA VAL A 106 -4.07 6.30 -1.90
C VAL A 106 -5.22 6.25 -0.89
N LEU A 107 -4.89 6.13 0.40
CA LEU A 107 -5.85 6.26 1.50
C LEU A 107 -6.01 7.73 1.89
N GLY A 108 -6.42 8.54 0.92
CA GLY A 108 -6.55 9.99 1.04
C GLY A 108 -6.97 10.58 -0.29
N GLU A 109 -6.80 11.89 -0.43
CA GLU A 109 -7.06 12.59 -1.70
C GLU A 109 -5.91 12.36 -2.69
N LEU A 110 -6.26 12.16 -3.96
CA LEU A 110 -5.33 12.23 -5.08
C LEU A 110 -5.51 13.57 -5.79
N ARG A 111 -4.43 14.31 -6.02
CA ARG A 111 -4.46 15.55 -6.81
C ARG A 111 -3.29 15.63 -7.77
N VAL A 112 -3.59 15.59 -9.06
CA VAL A 112 -2.59 15.64 -10.12
C VAL A 112 -3.09 16.39 -11.35
N ARG A 113 -2.19 17.06 -12.09
CA ARG A 113 -2.57 17.67 -13.37
C ARG A 113 -2.62 16.65 -14.49
N ARG A 114 -1.60 15.80 -14.56
CA ARG A 114 -1.53 14.73 -15.57
C ARG A 114 -1.28 13.41 -14.88
N LEU A 115 -2.12 12.43 -15.21
CA LEU A 115 -1.96 11.06 -14.80
C LEU A 115 -1.78 10.21 -16.05
N PHE A 116 -0.75 9.38 -16.04
CA PHE A 116 -0.56 8.31 -17.01
C PHE A 116 -0.54 6.97 -16.27
N GLY A 117 -1.52 6.12 -16.59
CA GLY A 117 -1.61 4.74 -16.13
C GLY A 117 -1.23 3.78 -17.25
N GLU A 118 -0.15 3.00 -17.06
CA GLU A 118 0.33 2.04 -18.05
C GLU A 118 -0.44 0.71 -18.01
N ASP A 119 -0.40 0.00 -19.15
CA ASP A 119 -1.02 -1.30 -19.43
C ASP A 119 -0.31 -2.48 -18.75
N GLU A 120 -0.58 -2.63 -17.47
CA GLU A 120 -0.41 -3.89 -16.73
C GLU A 120 -1.69 -4.08 -15.89
N PRO A 121 -2.06 -5.28 -15.39
CA PRO A 121 -3.37 -5.54 -14.75
C PRO A 121 -3.51 -4.87 -13.36
N HIS A 122 -2.89 -3.72 -13.19
CA HIS A 122 -2.70 -3.00 -11.95
C HIS A 122 -3.35 -1.63 -12.11
N GLY A 123 -4.00 -1.17 -11.04
CA GLY A 123 -4.80 0.03 -11.06
C GLY A 123 -4.36 1.08 -10.06
N THR A 124 -4.93 2.27 -10.24
CA THR A 124 -4.87 3.37 -9.29
C THR A 124 -6.19 3.43 -8.51
N TYR A 125 -6.09 3.29 -7.20
CA TYR A 125 -7.23 3.22 -6.28
C TYR A 125 -7.15 4.37 -5.28
N VAL A 126 -8.20 5.19 -5.23
CA VAL A 126 -8.27 6.38 -4.37
C VAL A 126 -9.43 6.26 -3.40
N PHE A 127 -9.14 6.21 -2.11
CA PHE A 127 -10.14 6.09 -1.03
C PHE A 127 -10.62 7.44 -0.50
N GLY A 128 -10.13 8.55 -1.06
CA GLY A 128 -10.64 9.91 -0.89
C GLY A 128 -11.15 10.49 -2.21
N ASP A 129 -11.14 11.83 -2.29
CA ASP A 129 -11.48 12.54 -3.52
C ASP A 129 -10.31 12.51 -4.51
N ALA A 130 -10.62 12.45 -5.80
CA ALA A 130 -9.64 12.54 -6.87
C ALA A 130 -9.83 13.82 -7.70
N TYR A 131 -8.76 14.59 -7.82
CA TYR A 131 -8.67 15.82 -8.60
C TYR A 131 -7.63 15.62 -9.70
N VAL A 132 -8.06 15.09 -10.83
CA VAL A 132 -7.19 14.79 -11.97
C VAL A 132 -7.58 15.68 -13.13
N GLU A 133 -6.77 16.69 -13.49
CA GLU A 133 -7.16 17.61 -14.59
C GLU A 133 -7.27 16.88 -15.93
N SER A 134 -6.36 15.96 -16.22
CA SER A 134 -6.45 15.04 -17.36
C SER A 134 -5.71 13.74 -17.07
N ALA A 135 -6.34 12.62 -17.42
CA ALA A 135 -5.74 11.29 -17.32
C ALA A 135 -5.66 10.64 -18.70
N PHE A 136 -4.60 9.88 -18.92
CA PHE A 136 -4.48 8.89 -19.97
C PHE A 136 -4.30 7.54 -19.27
N LEU A 137 -5.26 6.65 -19.48
CA LEU A 137 -5.25 5.31 -18.93
C LEU A 137 -5.22 4.35 -20.10
N SER A 138 -4.22 3.47 -20.13
CA SER A 138 -4.22 2.36 -21.07
C SER A 138 -5.43 1.44 -20.82
N HIS A 139 -5.76 0.59 -21.79
CA HIS A 139 -7.00 -0.18 -21.79
C HIS A 139 -7.20 -1.11 -20.58
N ASN A 140 -6.13 -1.50 -19.87
CA ASN A 140 -6.23 -2.34 -18.67
C ASN A 140 -5.88 -1.58 -17.36
N HIS A 141 -5.58 -0.29 -17.42
CA HIS A 141 -5.28 0.47 -16.20
C HIS A 141 -6.58 0.94 -15.52
N HIS A 142 -6.97 0.24 -14.47
CA HIS A 142 -8.14 0.61 -13.67
C HIS A 142 -7.89 1.91 -12.90
N PHE A 143 -8.89 2.79 -12.85
CA PHE A 143 -8.88 4.02 -12.05
C PHE A 143 -10.17 4.14 -11.24
N ASP A 144 -10.11 3.71 -9.98
CA ASP A 144 -11.27 3.63 -9.09
C ASP A 144 -11.18 4.64 -7.95
N VAL A 145 -12.28 5.36 -7.71
CA VAL A 145 -12.35 6.45 -6.72
C VAL A 145 -13.59 6.28 -5.85
N TRP A 146 -13.41 6.24 -4.53
CA TRP A 146 -14.51 6.10 -3.55
C TRP A 146 -15.05 7.45 -3.05
N GLY A 147 -14.29 8.52 -3.21
CA GLY A 147 -14.76 9.89 -2.98
C GLY A 147 -15.35 10.51 -4.23
N ARG A 148 -15.23 11.84 -4.35
CA ARG A 148 -15.65 12.59 -5.53
C ARG A 148 -14.53 12.62 -6.55
N VAL A 149 -14.88 12.43 -7.82
CA VAL A 149 -14.01 12.77 -8.94
C VAL A 149 -14.36 14.19 -9.37
N ALA A 150 -13.44 15.14 -9.15
CA ALA A 150 -13.61 16.50 -9.60
C ALA A 150 -13.52 16.58 -11.14
N PRO A 151 -14.18 17.57 -11.78
CA PRO A 151 -14.26 17.63 -13.22
C PRO A 151 -12.88 17.89 -13.84
N GLY A 152 -12.31 16.84 -14.38
CA GLY A 152 -11.23 16.84 -15.35
C GLY A 152 -11.48 15.71 -16.33
N VAL A 153 -10.86 15.77 -17.51
CA VAL A 153 -11.16 14.80 -18.57
C VAL A 153 -10.35 13.53 -18.31
N VAL A 154 -10.97 12.56 -17.63
CA VAL A 154 -10.49 11.17 -17.60
C VAL A 154 -10.84 10.56 -18.95
N LEU A 155 -9.83 10.26 -19.77
CA LEU A 155 -10.02 9.52 -21.01
C LEU A 155 -9.39 8.15 -20.88
N GLU A 156 -10.25 7.14 -20.92
CA GLU A 156 -9.90 5.80 -21.37
C GLU A 156 -9.78 5.87 -22.89
N SER A 157 -8.65 5.49 -23.49
CA SER A 157 -8.52 5.60 -24.95
C SER A 157 -7.59 4.57 -25.56
N GLU A 158 -8.12 3.89 -26.57
CA GLU A 158 -7.43 2.94 -27.44
C GLU A 158 -6.41 3.60 -28.39
N ASN A 159 -6.27 4.93 -28.46
CA ASN A 159 -5.40 5.59 -29.45
C ASN A 159 -4.63 6.80 -28.90
N GLY A 160 -3.29 6.76 -28.95
CA GLY A 160 -2.33 7.71 -28.35
C GLY A 160 -2.34 9.19 -28.82
N HIS A 161 -3.36 9.66 -29.54
CA HIS A 161 -3.46 11.04 -30.04
C HIS A 161 -3.38 12.11 -28.92
N ARG A 162 -3.94 11.81 -27.75
CA ARG A 162 -3.94 12.71 -26.58
C ARG A 162 -2.55 12.91 -25.96
N LEU A 163 -1.70 11.89 -26.05
CA LEU A 163 -0.31 11.99 -25.60
C LEU A 163 0.44 13.01 -26.46
N SER A 164 0.17 13.04 -27.77
CA SER A 164 0.68 14.07 -28.67
C SER A 164 0.14 15.47 -28.35
N GLU A 165 -1.14 15.61 -27.97
CA GLU A 165 -1.70 16.91 -27.51
C GLU A 165 -1.01 17.45 -26.26
N TRP A 166 -0.54 16.55 -25.37
CA TRP A 166 0.23 16.94 -24.19
C TRP A 166 1.68 17.31 -24.54
N GLY A 167 2.13 17.06 -25.77
CA GLY A 167 3.54 17.15 -26.17
C GLY A 167 4.39 16.05 -25.56
N VAL A 168 3.78 14.87 -25.33
CA VAL A 168 4.33 13.72 -24.60
C VAL A 168 4.25 12.51 -25.54
N GLY A 169 5.06 12.45 -26.59
CA GLY A 169 5.11 11.32 -27.52
C GLY A 169 5.40 11.71 -28.97
N SER A 170 6.38 11.04 -29.59
CA SER A 170 6.97 11.45 -30.89
C SER A 170 6.56 10.58 -32.09
N GLY A 171 5.81 9.49 -31.91
CA GLY A 171 5.67 8.51 -32.98
C GLY A 171 4.45 7.58 -32.92
N PRO A 172 4.14 6.90 -34.04
CA PRO A 172 2.98 6.02 -34.18
C PRO A 172 3.17 4.59 -33.62
N ARG A 173 4.27 4.29 -32.91
CA ARG A 173 4.58 2.93 -32.40
C ARG A 173 4.68 2.91 -30.87
N TRP A 174 3.88 2.04 -30.24
CA TRP A 174 3.66 1.95 -28.78
C TRP A 174 4.90 1.61 -27.94
N GLU A 175 5.82 0.78 -28.45
CA GLU A 175 6.98 0.29 -27.68
C GLU A 175 8.07 1.35 -27.44
N ASP A 176 8.20 2.35 -28.32
CA ASP A 176 9.08 3.53 -28.14
C ASP A 176 8.40 4.63 -27.29
N THR A 177 7.15 4.41 -26.83
CA THR A 177 6.28 5.48 -26.31
C THR A 177 6.43 5.70 -24.80
N LEU A 178 6.81 4.70 -24.01
CA LEU A 178 6.78 4.81 -22.55
C LEU A 178 7.89 5.69 -21.99
N ASP A 179 9.11 5.54 -22.50
CA ASP A 179 10.22 6.43 -22.12
C ASP A 179 9.94 7.85 -22.60
N ASP A 180 9.45 8.03 -23.83
CA ASP A 180 8.98 9.32 -24.34
C ASP A 180 7.89 9.94 -23.44
N VAL A 181 6.96 9.11 -22.95
CA VAL A 181 5.90 9.54 -22.05
C VAL A 181 6.47 9.99 -20.70
N ARG A 182 7.35 9.18 -20.11
CA ARG A 182 8.03 9.52 -18.85
C ARG A 182 8.80 10.83 -19.01
N HIS A 183 9.59 10.98 -20.07
CA HIS A 183 10.34 12.21 -20.35
C HIS A 183 9.42 13.42 -20.59
N GLY A 184 8.34 13.26 -21.34
CA GLY A 184 7.39 14.33 -21.60
C GLY A 184 6.63 14.78 -20.35
N LEU A 185 6.23 13.85 -19.48
CA LEU A 185 5.61 14.15 -18.19
C LEU A 185 6.57 14.88 -17.24
N ARG A 186 7.86 14.51 -17.26
CA ARG A 186 8.91 15.24 -16.52
C ARG A 186 9.04 16.68 -17.03
N ALA A 187 9.15 16.86 -18.34
CA ALA A 187 9.26 18.18 -18.97
C ALA A 187 8.02 19.06 -18.72
N LEU A 188 6.82 18.48 -18.69
CA LEU A 188 5.59 19.19 -18.30
C LEU A 188 5.63 19.68 -16.86
N ALA A 189 6.01 18.80 -15.92
CA ALA A 189 6.13 19.15 -14.51
C ALA A 189 7.14 20.30 -14.30
N GLU A 190 8.31 20.22 -14.95
CA GLU A 190 9.32 21.27 -14.89
C GLU A 190 8.81 22.62 -15.40
N ARG A 191 8.03 22.63 -16.50
CA ARG A 191 7.43 23.86 -17.05
C ARG A 191 6.40 24.50 -16.12
N TRP A 192 5.65 23.70 -15.36
CA TRP A 192 4.66 24.22 -14.42
C TRP A 192 5.26 24.67 -13.10
N GLY A 193 6.46 24.19 -12.76
CA GLY A 193 7.09 24.49 -11.49
C GLY A 193 6.41 23.77 -10.32
N PRO A 194 6.69 24.18 -9.07
CA PRO A 194 6.24 23.47 -7.88
C PRO A 194 4.71 23.43 -7.75
N VAL A 195 4.20 22.47 -6.98
CA VAL A 195 2.76 22.40 -6.74
C VAL A 195 2.31 23.63 -5.96
N PRO A 196 1.13 24.21 -6.29
CA PRO A 196 0.59 25.34 -5.55
C PRO A 196 0.38 25.05 -4.06
N GLU A 197 0.60 26.05 -3.20
CA GLU A 197 0.45 25.90 -1.74
C GLU A 197 -0.99 25.58 -1.31
N ASP A 198 -2.00 26.01 -2.06
CA ASP A 198 -3.40 25.65 -1.82
C ASP A 198 -3.66 24.15 -2.05
N TRP A 199 -2.83 23.49 -2.85
CA TRP A 199 -2.85 22.03 -3.00
C TRP A 199 -2.09 21.37 -1.85
N ALA A 200 -0.88 21.86 -1.54
CA ALA A 200 0.02 21.29 -0.54
C ALA A 200 -0.47 21.45 0.92
N SER A 201 -1.26 22.49 1.21
CA SER A 201 -1.76 22.80 2.56
C SER A 201 -2.94 21.94 3.00
N ARG A 202 -3.56 21.19 2.09
CA ARG A 202 -4.67 20.27 2.41
C ARG A 202 -4.12 19.02 3.06
N ARG A 203 -4.24 18.95 4.39
CA ARG A 203 -3.84 17.78 5.16
C ARG A 203 -4.85 16.67 5.03
N TYR A 204 -4.36 15.43 4.94
CA TYR A 204 -5.22 14.28 5.10
C TYR A 204 -5.81 14.29 6.51
N THR A 205 -7.14 14.24 6.57
CA THR A 205 -7.87 14.03 7.82
C THR A 205 -8.60 12.71 7.68
N LEU A 206 -8.18 11.70 8.45
CA LEU A 206 -8.89 10.41 8.53
C LEU A 206 -10.38 10.68 8.75
N LYS A 207 -11.23 10.17 7.86
CA LYS A 207 -12.68 10.31 8.07
C LYS A 207 -13.04 9.54 9.35
N PRO A 208 -13.99 10.01 10.19
CA PRO A 208 -14.37 9.32 11.42
C PRO A 208 -14.75 7.84 11.21
N GLU A 209 -15.31 7.52 10.05
CA GLU A 209 -15.65 6.16 9.62
C GLU A 209 -14.40 5.30 9.36
N GLU A 210 -13.30 5.88 8.86
CA GLU A 210 -12.01 5.21 8.65
C GLU A 210 -11.25 5.01 9.96
N VAL A 211 -11.36 5.96 10.90
CA VAL A 211 -10.85 5.79 12.28
C VAL A 211 -11.61 4.68 12.98
N ALA A 212 -12.95 4.71 12.94
CA ALA A 212 -13.79 3.68 13.53
C ALA A 212 -13.63 2.32 12.85
N GLU A 213 -13.35 2.26 11.55
CA GLU A 213 -13.09 1.01 10.82
C GLU A 213 -11.68 0.50 11.12
N ALA A 214 -10.64 1.35 11.16
CA ALA A 214 -9.29 0.96 11.59
C ALA A 214 -9.22 0.53 13.06
N GLU A 215 -9.96 1.21 13.94
CA GLU A 215 -10.16 0.82 15.35
C GLU A 215 -11.01 -0.45 15.46
N ARG A 216 -12.10 -0.60 14.68
CA ARG A 216 -12.87 -1.87 14.60
C ARG A 216 -12.03 -3.02 14.04
N LEU A 217 -11.09 -2.75 13.14
CA LEU A 217 -10.20 -3.75 12.57
C LEU A 217 -9.09 -4.14 13.56
N GLN A 218 -8.68 -3.23 14.46
CA GLN A 218 -7.92 -3.58 15.65
C GLN A 218 -8.78 -4.39 16.66
N VAL A 219 -10.08 -4.11 16.75
CA VAL A 219 -11.06 -4.89 17.55
C VAL A 219 -11.38 -6.26 16.94
N LEU A 220 -11.21 -6.45 15.62
CA LEU A 220 -11.35 -7.74 14.92
C LEU A 220 -10.17 -8.67 15.15
N ARG A 221 -9.04 -8.18 15.65
CA ARG A 221 -8.00 -9.07 16.20
C ARG A 221 -8.52 -9.58 17.54
N PRO A 222 -8.77 -10.89 17.68
CA PRO A 222 -9.25 -11.44 18.94
C PRO A 222 -8.37 -10.94 20.10
N PRO A 223 -8.94 -10.32 21.16
CA PRO A 223 -8.17 -9.68 22.24
C PRO A 223 -7.08 -10.57 22.81
N VAL A 224 -7.32 -11.89 22.82
CA VAL A 224 -6.37 -12.92 23.22
C VAL A 224 -5.04 -12.89 22.45
N LEU A 225 -5.03 -12.51 21.16
CA LEU A 225 -3.80 -12.39 20.37
C LEU A 225 -3.00 -11.13 20.74
N THR A 226 -3.69 -10.03 21.05
CA THR A 226 -3.05 -8.80 21.53
C THR A 226 -2.47 -9.01 22.91
N GLU A 227 -3.19 -9.69 23.81
CA GLU A 227 -2.67 -10.07 25.12
C GLU A 227 -1.47 -11.01 25.01
N LEU A 228 -1.51 -12.00 24.09
CA LEU A 228 -0.42 -12.95 23.87
C LEU A 228 0.84 -12.24 23.37
N GLU A 229 0.70 -11.35 22.38
CA GLU A 229 1.82 -10.60 21.83
C GLU A 229 2.44 -9.67 22.88
N GLU A 230 1.61 -8.98 23.65
CA GLU A 230 2.08 -8.11 24.73
C GLU A 230 2.81 -8.91 25.81
N TRP A 231 2.23 -10.04 26.25
CA TRP A 231 2.89 -10.92 27.21
C TRP A 231 4.22 -11.46 26.68
N LEU A 232 4.29 -11.92 25.43
CA LEU A 232 5.54 -12.39 24.82
C LEU A 232 6.60 -11.29 24.70
N ARG A 233 6.18 -10.03 24.61
CA ARG A 233 7.06 -8.85 24.51
C ARG A 233 7.60 -8.40 25.86
N THR A 234 6.78 -8.44 26.91
CA THR A 234 7.12 -7.86 28.21
C THR A 234 7.50 -8.90 29.27
N THR A 235 7.32 -10.19 29.01
CA THR A 235 7.63 -11.24 29.96
C THR A 235 9.15 -11.35 30.20
N GLU A 236 9.54 -11.37 31.47
CA GLU A 236 10.92 -11.61 31.90
C GLU A 236 11.26 -13.11 32.01
N LEU A 237 10.28 -13.97 31.72
CA LEU A 237 10.46 -15.42 31.78
C LEU A 237 11.46 -15.89 30.73
N THR A 238 12.25 -16.90 31.10
CA THR A 238 13.11 -17.59 30.13
C THR A 238 12.25 -18.32 29.09
N GLN A 239 12.78 -18.57 27.88
CA GLN A 239 12.01 -19.26 26.82
C GLN A 239 11.47 -20.64 27.23
N ARG A 240 12.13 -21.34 28.17
CA ARG A 240 11.64 -22.62 28.71
C ARG A 240 10.42 -22.44 29.62
N GLN A 241 10.45 -21.42 30.48
CA GLN A 241 9.29 -21.05 31.32
C GLN A 241 8.15 -20.47 30.48
N GLN A 242 8.46 -19.73 29.41
CA GLN A 242 7.46 -19.27 28.45
C GLN A 242 6.74 -20.45 27.77
N LEU A 243 7.44 -21.53 27.42
CA LEU A 243 6.81 -22.75 26.87
C LEU A 243 5.84 -23.41 27.85
N GLU A 244 6.21 -23.47 29.13
CA GLU A 244 5.35 -24.03 30.18
C GLU A 244 4.09 -23.18 30.37
N GLU A 245 4.23 -21.86 30.45
CA GLU A 245 3.10 -20.92 30.51
C GLU A 245 2.23 -20.97 29.25
N LEU A 246 2.84 -21.10 28.07
CA LEU A 246 2.10 -21.24 26.82
C LEU A 246 1.24 -22.50 26.80
N ARG A 247 1.75 -23.62 27.33
CA ARG A 247 0.99 -24.88 27.43
C ARG A 247 -0.12 -24.78 28.48
N ALA A 248 0.20 -24.28 29.66
CA ALA A 248 -0.71 -24.30 30.81
C ALA A 248 -1.81 -23.24 30.72
N ARG A 249 -1.45 -22.02 30.30
CA ARG A 249 -2.32 -20.84 30.40
C ARG A 249 -2.84 -20.36 29.05
N TRP A 250 -2.03 -20.42 28.00
CA TRP A 250 -2.40 -19.84 26.70
C TRP A 250 -3.08 -20.84 25.78
N LEU A 251 -2.62 -22.09 25.71
CA LEU A 251 -3.18 -23.11 24.82
C LEU A 251 -4.73 -23.22 24.91
N PRO A 252 -5.36 -23.25 26.11
CA PRO A 252 -6.82 -23.33 26.20
C PRO A 252 -7.53 -22.09 25.64
N ARG A 253 -6.88 -20.92 25.67
CA ARG A 253 -7.41 -19.63 25.21
C ARG A 253 -7.24 -19.43 23.70
N LEU A 254 -6.33 -20.18 23.08
CA LEU A 254 -5.96 -20.07 21.66
C LEU A 254 -6.66 -21.12 20.78
N GLY A 255 -7.61 -21.87 21.34
CA GLY A 255 -8.27 -22.99 20.68
C GLY A 255 -9.25 -22.62 19.55
N ASP A 256 -9.54 -21.34 19.30
CA ASP A 256 -10.41 -20.91 18.20
C ASP A 256 -9.69 -21.04 16.85
N ALA A 257 -10.34 -21.69 15.87
CA ALA A 257 -9.81 -21.87 14.51
C ALA A 257 -9.38 -20.56 13.83
N ALA A 258 -10.02 -19.43 14.15
CA ALA A 258 -9.66 -18.12 13.63
C ALA A 258 -8.38 -17.52 14.29
N VAL A 259 -8.01 -18.00 15.48
CA VAL A 259 -6.90 -17.51 16.32
C VAL A 259 -5.62 -18.31 16.08
N ARG A 260 -5.74 -19.63 15.89
CA ARG A 260 -4.62 -20.59 15.82
C ARG A 260 -3.49 -20.18 14.87
N PRO A 261 -3.75 -19.74 13.61
CA PRO A 261 -2.67 -19.45 12.66
C PRO A 261 -1.78 -18.29 13.10
N GLU A 262 -2.38 -17.24 13.68
CA GLU A 262 -1.64 -16.06 14.14
C GLU A 262 -0.93 -16.31 15.47
N ALA A 263 -1.57 -17.04 16.39
CA ALA A 263 -0.96 -17.45 17.65
C ALA A 263 0.29 -18.31 17.40
N ALA A 264 0.20 -19.28 16.49
CA ALA A 264 1.33 -20.11 16.08
C ALA A 264 2.50 -19.27 15.55
N ARG A 265 2.22 -18.22 14.77
CA ARG A 265 3.23 -17.30 14.24
C ARG A 265 3.92 -16.51 15.35
N LEU A 266 3.16 -15.94 16.29
CA LEU A 266 3.69 -15.20 17.43
C LEU A 266 4.60 -16.08 18.31
N ILE A 267 4.15 -17.30 18.60
CA ILE A 267 4.91 -18.28 19.40
C ILE A 267 6.22 -18.67 18.69
N ARG A 268 6.20 -18.91 17.37
CA ARG A 268 7.43 -19.20 16.59
C ARG A 268 8.43 -18.05 16.64
N LYS A 269 7.95 -16.81 16.55
CA LYS A 269 8.79 -15.60 16.57
C LYS A 269 9.46 -15.42 17.93
N ALA A 270 8.72 -15.61 19.02
CA ALA A 270 9.24 -15.43 20.37
C ALA A 270 10.16 -16.59 20.84
N LEU A 271 9.82 -17.83 20.47
CA LEU A 271 10.58 -19.03 20.84
C LEU A 271 11.49 -19.50 19.71
N ASN A 272 12.59 -18.78 19.53
CA ASN A 272 13.56 -19.01 18.46
C ASN A 272 14.77 -19.89 18.85
N SER A 273 14.85 -20.37 20.10
CA SER A 273 15.95 -21.24 20.53
C SER A 273 15.95 -22.59 19.81
N LYS A 274 17.07 -22.91 19.16
CA LYS A 274 17.28 -24.21 18.50
C LYS A 274 17.15 -25.40 19.46
N LYS A 275 17.47 -25.20 20.74
CA LYS A 275 17.40 -26.25 21.79
C LYS A 275 15.97 -26.59 22.19
N LEU A 276 15.00 -25.72 21.90
CA LEU A 276 13.60 -25.87 22.29
C LEU A 276 12.67 -26.18 21.10
N THR A 277 13.25 -26.45 19.92
CA THR A 277 12.52 -26.69 18.67
C THR A 277 11.47 -27.79 18.80
N GLY A 278 11.84 -28.97 19.32
CA GLY A 278 10.90 -30.09 19.46
C GLY A 278 9.76 -29.80 20.43
N GLU A 279 10.05 -29.09 21.53
CA GLU A 279 9.04 -28.72 22.54
C GLU A 279 8.07 -27.65 22.02
N ARG A 280 8.58 -26.70 21.25
CA ARG A 280 7.79 -25.67 20.55
C ARG A 280 6.92 -26.31 19.48
N ASP A 281 7.47 -27.20 18.66
CA ASP A 281 6.72 -27.82 17.56
C ASP A 281 5.61 -28.75 18.11
N ALA A 282 5.84 -29.41 19.25
CA ALA A 282 4.80 -30.15 19.97
C ALA A 282 3.68 -29.23 20.49
N LEU A 283 4.03 -28.05 21.03
CA LEU A 283 3.04 -27.03 21.44
C LEU A 283 2.23 -26.52 20.24
N LEU A 284 2.90 -26.24 19.11
CA LEU A 284 2.25 -25.75 17.89
C LEU A 284 1.31 -26.80 17.30
N LYS A 285 1.69 -28.07 17.33
CA LYS A 285 0.83 -29.18 16.90
C LYS A 285 -0.40 -29.36 17.81
N ALA A 286 -0.27 -29.09 19.11
CA ALA A 286 -1.41 -29.09 20.02
C ALA A 286 -2.35 -27.88 19.82
N LEU A 287 -1.89 -26.88 19.06
CA LEU A 287 -2.62 -25.68 18.68
C LEU A 287 -3.36 -25.87 17.35
N GLU A 288 -3.05 -26.89 16.55
CA GLU A 288 -3.69 -27.24 15.27
C GLU A 288 -4.97 -28.05 15.48
#